data_AF-A0A086D0X2-F1
#
_entry.id   AF-A0A086D0X2-F1
#
_cell.length_a   1.000
_cell.length_b   1.000
_cell.length_c   1.000
_cell.angle_alpha   90.00
_cell.angle_beta   90.00
_cell.angle_gamma   90.00
#
_symmetry.space_group_name_H-M   'P 1'
#
loop_
_entity.id
_entity.type
_entity.pdbx_description
1 polymer ?
#
loop_
_entity_poly.entity_id
_entity_poly.type
_entity_poly.pdbx_seq_one_letter_code
_entity_poly.pdbx_strand_id
1 'polypeptide(L)'
;MLLSTKNTTTDSNGNLRNASPIYRLSSAPDRLVGDGFKAAGAGVANNEAEGVTAERLDVGLYVIRGSLGFAKDDEWPNGYTVPLDANQNRLLHAEIQRDEHGDGTLTVRVYEPAFDPQTGRNIGGAPMDIPADRFIAVRLEMPEPDEPSATAEDSETQESAA
;
A
#
# COMPACT_ATOMS: atom_id res chain seq x y z
N MET A 1 -13.46 15.31 -11.86
CA MET A 1 -12.69 14.69 -10.77
C MET A 1 -12.38 15.79 -9.76
N LEU A 2 -12.97 15.72 -8.57
CA LEU A 2 -12.71 16.69 -7.50
C LEU A 2 -11.41 16.31 -6.77
N LEU A 3 -10.58 17.32 -6.47
CA LEU A 3 -9.30 17.14 -5.79
C LEU A 3 -9.54 17.14 -4.27
N SER A 4 -8.99 16.16 -3.57
CA SER A 4 -9.06 15.99 -2.11
C SER A 4 -7.71 15.55 -1.56
N THR A 5 -7.49 15.66 -0.25
CA THR A 5 -6.27 15.15 0.40
C THR A 5 -6.11 13.63 0.32
N LYS A 6 -7.15 12.89 -0.09
CA LYS A 6 -7.14 11.42 -0.22
C LYS A 6 -6.69 10.94 -1.59
N ASN A 7 -6.93 11.73 -2.64
CA ASN A 7 -6.52 11.41 -4.03
C ASN A 7 -5.41 12.33 -4.56
N THR A 8 -4.96 13.30 -3.78
CA THR A 8 -3.86 14.20 -4.15
C THR A 8 -2.86 14.39 -3.02
N THR A 9 -1.58 14.47 -3.38
CA THR A 9 -0.47 14.88 -2.51
C THR A 9 0.05 16.24 -2.97
N THR A 10 0.45 17.08 -2.01
CA THR A 10 1.09 18.36 -2.32
C THR A 10 2.60 18.23 -2.19
N ASP A 11 3.35 18.56 -3.25
CA ASP A 11 4.82 18.57 -3.18
C ASP A 11 5.35 19.78 -2.39
N SER A 12 6.65 19.80 -2.08
CA SER A 12 7.30 20.88 -1.32
C SER A 12 7.22 22.26 -1.98
N ASN A 13 6.82 22.33 -3.26
CA ASN A 13 6.63 23.57 -4.02
C ASN A 13 5.15 23.97 -4.12
N GLY A 14 4.23 23.24 -3.46
CA GLY A 14 2.81 23.54 -3.46
C GLY A 14 2.03 23.00 -4.66
N ASN A 15 2.63 22.16 -5.51
CA ASN A 15 1.92 21.54 -6.63
C ASN A 15 1.17 20.28 -6.19
N LEU A 16 -0.06 20.14 -6.66
CA LEU A 16 -0.84 18.91 -6.49
C LEU A 16 -0.34 17.82 -7.44
N ARG A 17 -0.13 16.62 -6.88
CA ARG A 17 0.24 15.39 -7.56
C ARG A 17 -0.78 14.31 -7.20
N ASN A 18 -0.81 13.24 -8.00
CA ASN A 18 -1.61 12.08 -7.63
C ASN A 18 -1.14 11.54 -6.26
N ALA A 19 -2.07 11.12 -5.42
CA ALA A 19 -1.72 10.49 -4.16
C ALA A 19 -0.82 9.27 -4.40
N SER A 20 0.09 8.98 -3.47
CA SER A 20 0.96 7.79 -3.52
C SER A 20 0.74 6.90 -2.29
N PRO A 21 -0.41 6.18 -2.21
CA PRO A 21 -0.69 5.27 -1.11
C PRO A 21 0.38 4.16 -1.03
N ILE A 22 1.08 4.11 0.10
CA ILE A 22 2.15 3.13 0.32
C ILE A 22 1.90 2.41 1.63
N TYR A 23 1.98 1.08 1.56
CA TYR A 23 1.96 0.19 2.70
C TYR A 23 3.30 -0.54 2.82
N ARG A 24 3.93 -0.49 4.00
CA ARG A 24 5.18 -1.21 4.30
C ARG A 24 4.85 -2.44 5.14
N LEU A 25 4.82 -3.60 4.51
CA LEU A 25 4.60 -4.89 5.16
C LEU A 25 5.86 -5.32 5.91
N SER A 26 5.71 -5.76 7.17
CA SER A 26 6.83 -6.22 8.01
C SER A 26 6.36 -7.16 9.12
N SER A 27 7.25 -8.03 9.59
CA SER A 27 7.01 -8.86 10.78
C SER A 27 7.15 -8.09 12.10
N ALA A 28 7.76 -6.89 12.08
CA ALA A 28 7.98 -6.06 13.26
C ALA A 28 7.59 -4.59 12.98
N PRO A 29 6.30 -4.30 12.75
CA PRO A 29 5.81 -2.99 12.31
C PRO A 29 6.13 -1.84 13.25
N ASP A 30 6.22 -2.08 14.55
CA ASP A 30 6.53 -1.05 15.56
C ASP A 30 7.86 -0.35 15.29
N ARG A 31 8.82 -1.02 14.63
CA ARG A 31 10.13 -0.46 14.27
C ARG A 31 10.07 0.48 13.07
N LEU A 32 8.96 0.52 12.35
CA LEU A 32 8.78 1.25 11.11
C LEU A 32 7.83 2.46 11.26
N VAL A 33 7.27 2.67 12.45
CA VAL A 33 6.42 3.83 12.75
C VAL A 33 7.28 5.09 12.79
N GLY A 34 6.83 6.14 12.08
CA GLY A 34 7.61 7.36 11.88
C GLY A 34 7.59 7.81 10.42
N ASP A 35 8.16 8.97 10.12
CA ASP A 35 8.31 9.49 8.75
C ASP A 35 7.01 9.51 7.92
N GLY A 36 5.88 9.81 8.57
CA GLY A 36 4.56 9.83 7.93
C GLY A 36 3.87 8.47 7.82
N PHE A 37 4.44 7.41 8.42
CA PHE A 37 3.85 6.07 8.49
C PHE A 37 3.33 5.76 9.90
N LYS A 38 2.17 5.11 9.97
CA LYS A 38 1.48 4.70 11.20
C LYS A 38 1.26 3.19 11.22
N ALA A 39 1.23 2.59 12.40
CA ALA A 39 0.96 1.17 12.59
C ALA A 39 -0.38 0.76 11.97
N ALA A 40 -0.39 -0.36 11.25
CA ALA A 40 -1.53 -0.83 10.48
C ALA A 40 -1.50 -2.36 10.33
N GLY A 41 -1.72 -3.11 11.42
CA GLY A 41 -1.63 -4.58 11.40
C GLY A 41 -0.17 -5.05 11.26
N ALA A 42 0.09 -6.01 10.37
CA ALA A 42 1.43 -6.55 10.08
C ALA A 42 2.29 -5.60 9.21
N GLY A 43 2.26 -4.30 9.49
CA GLY A 43 2.96 -3.28 8.72
C GLY A 43 2.64 -1.86 9.17
N VAL A 44 3.05 -0.90 8.34
CA VAL A 44 2.75 0.52 8.54
C VAL A 44 2.23 1.14 7.24
N ALA A 45 1.26 2.04 7.34
CA ALA A 45 0.65 2.74 6.21
C ALA A 45 0.97 4.23 6.26
N ASN A 46 1.19 4.86 5.11
CA ASN A 46 1.24 6.33 5.03
C ASN A 46 -0.17 6.93 5.12
N ASN A 47 -0.26 8.26 5.22
CA ASN A 47 -1.55 8.96 5.33
C ASN A 47 -2.49 8.70 4.13
N GLU A 48 -1.94 8.41 2.95
CA GLU A 48 -2.71 8.18 1.72
C GLU A 48 -3.25 6.75 1.63
N ALA A 49 -2.66 5.80 2.37
CA ALA A 49 -3.12 4.43 2.50
C ALA A 49 -3.95 4.22 3.78
N GLU A 50 -4.71 5.23 4.21
CA GLU A 50 -5.57 5.14 5.38
C GLU A 50 -6.62 4.02 5.21
N GLY A 51 -6.81 3.20 6.25
CA GLY A 51 -7.73 2.07 6.24
C GLY A 51 -7.13 0.76 5.70
N VAL A 52 -5.93 0.81 5.12
CA VAL A 52 -5.18 -0.40 4.75
C VAL A 52 -4.65 -1.07 6.01
N THR A 53 -4.72 -2.40 6.05
CA THR A 53 -4.15 -3.23 7.11
C THR A 53 -3.60 -4.53 6.55
N ALA A 54 -2.73 -5.22 7.29
CA ALA A 54 -2.35 -6.58 6.95
C ALA A 54 -2.41 -7.53 8.13
N GLU A 55 -2.55 -8.81 7.83
CA GLU A 55 -2.51 -9.91 8.77
C GLU A 55 -1.43 -10.91 8.37
N ARG A 56 -0.70 -11.47 9.34
CA ARG A 56 0.21 -12.59 9.14
C ARG A 56 -0.56 -13.88 9.43
N LEU A 57 -0.76 -14.72 8.41
CA LEU A 57 -1.50 -15.98 8.52
C LEU A 57 -0.59 -17.17 8.83
N ASP A 58 0.63 -17.16 8.32
CA ASP A 58 1.65 -18.19 8.57
C ASP A 58 3.06 -17.60 8.37
N VAL A 59 4.11 -18.39 8.60
CA VAL A 59 5.50 -18.02 8.29
C VAL A 59 5.60 -17.64 6.82
N GLY A 60 5.96 -16.38 6.57
CA GLY A 60 6.08 -15.84 5.21
C GLY A 60 4.76 -15.63 4.48
N LEU A 61 3.59 -15.84 5.10
CA LEU A 61 2.28 -15.63 4.47
C LEU A 61 1.53 -14.47 5.13
N TYR A 62 1.26 -13.45 4.34
CA TYR A 62 0.56 -12.24 4.77
C TYR A 62 -0.58 -11.89 3.83
N VAL A 63 -1.60 -11.21 4.35
CA VAL A 63 -2.74 -10.73 3.57
C VAL A 63 -2.94 -9.25 3.85
N ILE A 64 -2.91 -8.42 2.80
CA ILE A 64 -3.15 -6.98 2.84
C ILE A 64 -4.59 -6.72 2.36
N ARG A 65 -5.32 -5.88 3.09
CA ARG A 65 -6.72 -5.50 2.82
C ARG A 65 -6.94 -4.01 2.97
N GLY A 66 -8.06 -3.50 2.46
CA GLY A 66 -8.47 -2.09 2.59
C GLY A 66 -8.05 -1.21 1.42
N SER A 67 -7.61 -1.81 0.31
CA SER A 67 -7.29 -1.11 -0.95
C SER A 67 -7.98 -1.80 -2.13
N LEU A 68 -7.85 -1.24 -3.34
CA LEU A 68 -8.27 -1.82 -4.61
C LEU A 68 -7.16 -2.67 -5.28
N GLY A 69 -6.16 -3.10 -4.50
CA GLY A 69 -4.97 -3.83 -4.95
C GLY A 69 -3.80 -2.91 -5.31
N PHE A 70 -2.93 -3.31 -6.25
CA PHE A 70 -1.80 -2.48 -6.66
C PHE A 70 -2.26 -1.21 -7.39
N ALA A 71 -1.51 -0.13 -7.18
CA ALA A 71 -1.62 1.10 -7.97
C ALA A 71 -1.46 0.82 -9.48
N LYS A 72 -2.10 1.64 -10.32
CA LYS A 72 -2.10 1.49 -11.79
C LYS A 72 -1.05 2.36 -12.49
N ASP A 73 0.03 2.72 -11.80
CA ASP A 73 1.10 3.55 -12.36
C ASP A 73 2.29 2.73 -12.88
N ASP A 74 3.01 3.32 -13.85
CA ASP A 74 4.21 2.73 -14.46
C ASP A 74 5.49 2.96 -13.62
N GLU A 75 5.39 3.66 -12.49
CA GLU A 75 6.54 4.10 -11.70
C GLU A 75 7.21 2.91 -11.01
N TRP A 76 6.42 1.87 -10.67
CA TRP A 76 6.87 0.65 -10.01
C TRP A 76 6.54 -0.57 -10.88
N PRO A 77 7.53 -1.24 -11.50
CA PRO A 77 7.27 -2.23 -12.55
C PRO A 77 6.42 -3.42 -12.10
N ASN A 78 6.39 -3.72 -10.79
CA ASN A 78 5.55 -4.78 -10.21
C ASN A 78 4.57 -4.27 -9.15
N GLY A 79 4.48 -2.96 -8.91
CA GLY A 79 3.66 -2.38 -7.83
C GLY A 79 4.22 -2.57 -6.40
N TYR A 80 5.40 -3.19 -6.24
CA TYR A 80 6.08 -3.34 -4.94
C TYR A 80 7.61 -3.31 -5.07
N THR A 81 8.29 -3.10 -3.94
CA THR A 81 9.76 -3.22 -3.80
C THR A 81 10.11 -4.13 -2.63
N VAL A 82 11.20 -4.87 -2.78
CA VAL A 82 11.74 -5.78 -1.76
C VAL A 82 12.99 -5.19 -1.12
N PRO A 83 13.29 -5.52 0.15
CA PRO A 83 14.44 -4.98 0.83
C PRO A 83 15.75 -5.52 0.22
N LEU A 84 16.72 -4.60 0.03
CA LEU A 84 18.05 -4.89 -0.49
C LEU A 84 19.11 -4.73 0.62
N ASP A 85 20.23 -5.42 0.49
CA ASP A 85 21.43 -5.18 1.30
C ASP A 85 22.27 -4.01 0.74
N ALA A 86 23.38 -3.70 1.42
CA ALA A 86 24.31 -2.65 0.99
C ALA A 86 24.96 -2.91 -0.38
N ASN A 87 24.99 -4.17 -0.83
CA ASN A 87 25.54 -4.61 -2.10
C ASN A 87 24.46 -4.76 -3.19
N GLN A 88 23.23 -4.30 -2.94
CA GLN A 88 22.07 -4.42 -3.84
C GLN A 88 21.57 -5.86 -4.05
N ASN A 89 21.93 -6.79 -3.17
CA ASN A 89 21.34 -8.13 -3.19
C ASN A 89 19.96 -8.12 -2.54
N ARG A 90 19.03 -8.90 -3.08
CA ARG A 90 17.72 -9.11 -2.47
C ARG A 90 17.86 -9.91 -1.19
N LEU A 91 17.29 -9.40 -0.10
CA LEU A 91 17.27 -10.08 1.20
C LEU A 91 16.19 -11.16 1.30
N LEU A 92 15.18 -11.11 0.45
CA LEU A 92 14.06 -12.05 0.40
C LEU A 92 13.54 -12.21 -1.03
N HIS A 93 12.82 -13.30 -1.27
CA HIS A 93 11.99 -13.50 -2.44
C HIS A 93 10.53 -13.23 -2.06
N ALA A 94 9.83 -12.39 -2.82
CA ALA A 94 8.43 -12.06 -2.56
C ALA A 94 7.56 -12.28 -3.79
N GLU A 95 6.48 -13.02 -3.61
CA GLU A 95 5.40 -13.20 -4.56
C GLU A 95 4.16 -12.50 -4.02
N ILE A 96 3.61 -11.55 -4.78
CA ILE A 96 2.40 -10.83 -4.38
C ILE A 96 1.35 -11.02 -5.45
N GLN A 97 0.19 -11.52 -5.05
CA GLN A 97 -0.92 -11.84 -5.96
C GLN A 97 -2.17 -11.09 -5.50
N ARG A 98 -2.91 -10.51 -6.46
CA ARG A 98 -4.28 -10.05 -6.20
C ARG A 98 -5.17 -11.26 -6.00
N ASP A 99 -6.04 -11.18 -5.03
CA ASP A 99 -7.07 -12.18 -4.81
C ASP A 99 -8.06 -12.20 -5.99
N GLU A 100 -8.57 -13.38 -6.33
CA GLU A 100 -9.48 -13.59 -7.46
C GLU A 100 -10.90 -13.07 -7.19
N HIS A 101 -11.26 -12.83 -5.94
CA HIS A 101 -12.57 -12.32 -5.54
C HIS A 101 -12.81 -10.85 -5.91
N GLY A 102 -11.78 -10.13 -6.37
CA GLY A 102 -11.90 -8.76 -6.87
C GLY A 102 -12.13 -7.70 -5.80
N ASP A 103 -11.97 -8.04 -4.53
CA ASP A 103 -12.11 -7.14 -3.37
C ASP A 103 -10.85 -6.26 -3.13
N GLY A 104 -9.84 -6.39 -3.98
CA GLY A 104 -8.57 -5.67 -3.88
C GLY A 104 -7.58 -6.25 -2.87
N THR A 105 -7.90 -7.39 -2.25
CA THR A 105 -7.00 -8.10 -1.33
C THR A 105 -5.72 -8.54 -2.04
N LEU A 106 -4.59 -8.41 -1.35
CA LEU A 106 -3.29 -8.90 -1.82
C LEU A 106 -2.79 -10.00 -0.89
N THR A 107 -2.46 -11.17 -1.46
CA THR A 107 -1.73 -12.22 -0.74
C THR A 107 -0.25 -12.08 -1.02
N VAL A 108 0.55 -11.98 0.04
CA VAL A 108 2.01 -11.86 -0.01
C VAL A 108 2.63 -13.14 0.54
N ARG A 109 3.46 -13.79 -0.28
CA ARG A 109 4.30 -14.92 0.13
C ARG A 109 5.76 -14.54 0.10
N VAL A 110 6.47 -14.84 1.17
CA VAL A 110 7.86 -14.46 1.40
C VAL A 110 8.69 -15.72 1.64
N TYR A 111 9.82 -15.80 0.95
CA TYR A 111 10.70 -16.95 0.98
C TYR A 111 12.16 -16.52 1.08
N GLU A 112 13.00 -17.44 1.56
CA GLU A 112 14.45 -17.31 1.47
C GLU A 112 14.87 -17.16 0.00
N PRO A 113 15.82 -16.25 -0.31
CA PRO A 113 16.39 -16.19 -1.65
C PRO A 113 17.06 -17.53 -2.00
N ALA A 114 16.63 -18.15 -3.10
CA ALA A 114 17.24 -19.34 -3.64
C ALA A 114 17.61 -19.14 -5.12
N PHE A 115 18.58 -19.91 -5.58
CA PHE A 115 19.03 -19.89 -6.98
C PHE A 115 18.84 -21.26 -7.59
N ASP A 116 18.14 -21.32 -8.72
CA ASP A 116 18.03 -22.53 -9.51
C ASP A 116 19.17 -22.59 -10.54
N PRO A 117 20.14 -23.50 -10.38
CA PRO A 117 21.27 -23.62 -11.30
C PRO A 117 20.88 -24.17 -12.67
N GLN A 118 19.72 -24.82 -12.81
CA GLN A 118 19.28 -25.36 -14.10
C GLN A 118 18.68 -24.27 -14.99
N THR A 119 17.86 -23.38 -14.42
CA THR A 119 17.23 -22.29 -15.17
C THR A 119 18.02 -20.98 -15.12
N GLY A 120 18.99 -20.86 -14.20
CA GLY A 120 19.74 -19.64 -13.96
C GLY A 120 18.91 -18.52 -13.34
N ARG A 121 17.80 -18.86 -12.67
CA ARG A 121 16.84 -17.90 -12.11
C ARG A 121 16.92 -17.85 -10.59
N ASN A 122 16.66 -16.66 -10.04
CA ASN A 122 16.38 -16.52 -8.62
C ASN A 122 14.93 -16.95 -8.36
N ILE A 123 14.75 -17.86 -7.41
CA ILE A 123 13.47 -18.45 -7.02
C ILE A 123 13.25 -18.29 -5.50
N GLY A 124 12.04 -18.56 -5.03
CA GLY A 124 11.76 -18.68 -3.61
C GLY A 124 12.22 -20.05 -3.06
N GLY A 125 12.93 -20.03 -1.94
CA GLY A 125 13.32 -21.21 -1.17
C GLY A 125 12.27 -21.56 -0.11
N ALA A 126 12.72 -21.80 1.13
CA ALA A 126 11.83 -22.06 2.25
C ALA A 126 11.02 -20.79 2.62
N PRO A 127 9.76 -20.93 3.10
CA PRO A 127 9.00 -19.80 3.63
C PRO A 127 9.78 -19.12 4.77
N MET A 128 9.84 -17.79 4.74
CA MET A 128 10.48 -16.98 5.78
C MET A 128 9.68 -15.72 6.07
N ASP A 129 9.76 -15.21 7.29
CA ASP A 129 9.22 -13.90 7.61
C ASP A 129 10.16 -12.77 7.18
N ILE A 130 9.58 -11.59 6.97
CA ILE A 130 10.32 -10.37 6.64
C ILE A 130 11.24 -10.03 7.82
N PRO A 131 12.55 -9.76 7.61
CA PRO A 131 13.45 -9.39 8.71
C PRO A 131 12.94 -8.16 9.47
N ALA A 132 13.08 -8.14 10.79
CA ALA A 132 12.45 -7.15 11.68
C ALA A 132 12.75 -5.67 11.33
N ASP A 133 13.94 -5.38 10.80
CA ASP A 133 14.35 -4.01 10.41
C ASP A 133 14.19 -3.76 8.90
N ARG A 134 13.34 -4.55 8.24
CA ARG A 134 13.10 -4.49 6.80
C ARG A 134 11.60 -4.54 6.53
N PHE A 135 11.24 -4.16 5.31
CA PHE A 135 9.87 -4.17 4.83
C PHE A 135 9.80 -4.44 3.34
N ILE A 136 8.67 -4.96 2.90
CA ILE A 136 8.25 -4.91 1.50
C ILE A 136 7.35 -3.69 1.39
N ALA A 137 7.73 -2.72 0.55
CA ALA A 137 6.84 -1.60 0.27
C ALA A 137 5.92 -1.98 -0.90
N VAL A 138 4.64 -1.70 -0.76
CA VAL A 138 3.60 -1.97 -1.74
C VAL A 138 2.88 -0.66 -2.03
N ARG A 139 2.76 -0.30 -3.31
CA ARG A 139 2.00 0.87 -3.74
C ARG A 139 0.58 0.44 -4.09
N LEU A 140 -0.40 1.13 -3.53
CA LEU A 140 -1.79 0.69 -3.53
C LEU A 140 -2.69 1.65 -4.30
N GLU A 141 -3.68 1.09 -4.98
CA GLU A 141 -4.82 1.84 -5.49
C GLU A 141 -5.84 1.98 -4.36
N MET A 142 -6.28 3.20 -4.03
CA MET A 142 -7.27 3.42 -2.98
C MET A 142 -8.64 3.78 -3.60
N PRO A 143 -9.76 3.40 -2.95
CA PRO A 143 -11.07 3.84 -3.38
C PRO A 143 -11.18 5.37 -3.33
N GLU A 144 -11.94 5.95 -4.27
CA GLU A 144 -12.22 7.38 -4.24
C GLU A 144 -13.01 7.73 -2.97
N PRO A 145 -12.74 8.88 -2.35
CA PRO A 145 -13.50 9.32 -1.18
C PRO A 145 -14.96 9.55 -1.54
N ASP A 146 -15.87 9.14 -0.65
CA ASP A 146 -17.29 9.46 -0.76
C ASP A 146 -17.49 10.98 -0.83
N GLU A 147 -18.20 11.45 -1.85
CA GLU A 147 -18.58 12.86 -1.98
C GLU A 147 -19.51 13.24 -0.81
N PRO A 148 -19.30 14.37 -0.12
CA PRO A 148 -20.35 14.94 0.70
C PRO A 148 -21.48 15.38 -0.24
N SER A 149 -22.55 14.59 -0.32
CA SER A 149 -23.80 15.01 -0.93
C SER A 149 -24.23 16.31 -0.25
N ALA A 150 -24.10 17.43 -0.94
CA ALA A 150 -24.66 18.71 -0.52
C ALA A 150 -26.19 18.57 -0.52
N THR A 151 -26.74 18.02 0.57
CA THR A 151 -28.17 18.09 0.83
C THR A 151 -28.45 19.45 1.44
N ALA A 152 -29.32 20.16 0.74
CA ALA A 152 -29.75 21.52 0.99
C ALA A 152 -30.16 21.76 2.43
N GLU A 153 -29.75 22.90 2.98
CA GLU A 153 -30.50 23.70 3.95
C GLU A 153 -29.78 25.04 4.12
N ASP A 154 -30.24 26.08 3.41
CA ASP A 154 -30.48 27.36 4.08
C ASP A 154 -31.62 28.09 3.36
N SER A 155 -32.67 28.35 4.12
CA SER A 155 -33.90 29.01 3.70
C SER A 155 -33.74 30.48 4.03
N GLU A 156 -33.94 31.40 3.08
CA GLU A 156 -34.51 32.69 3.47
C GLU A 156 -35.38 33.28 2.36
N THR A 157 -36.66 33.32 2.70
CA THR A 157 -37.78 34.04 2.13
C THR A 157 -37.43 35.46 1.73
N GLN A 158 -37.82 35.88 0.52
CA GLN A 158 -38.39 37.22 0.39
C GLN A 158 -39.60 37.22 -0.54
N GLU A 159 -40.73 37.34 0.16
CA GLU A 159 -42.08 37.55 -0.29
C GLU A 159 -42.22 38.91 -1.01
N SER A 160 -43.16 38.94 -1.94
CA SER A 160 -43.69 40.03 -2.76
C SER A 160 -43.69 41.45 -2.17
N ALA A 161 -43.47 42.48 -3.01
CA ALA A 161 -44.54 43.26 -3.65
C ALA A 161 -44.10 44.67 -4.06
N ALA A 162 -44.62 45.08 -5.23
CA ALA A 162 -44.87 46.45 -5.74
C ALA A 162 -43.67 47.35 -6.12
#